data_AF-A0A0R1N682-F1
#
_entry.id   AF-A0A0R1N682-F1
#
_cell.length_a   1.000
_cell.length_b   1.000
_cell.length_c   1.000
_cell.angle_alpha   90.00
_cell.angle_beta   90.00
_cell.angle_gamma   90.00
#
_symmetry.space_group_name_H-M   'P 1'
#
loop_
_entity.id
_entity.type
_entity.pdbx_description
1 polymer ?
#
loop_
_entity_poly.entity_id
_entity_poly.type
_entity_poly.pdbx_seq_one_letter_code
_entity_poly.pdbx_strand_id
1 'polypeptide(L)'
;MKGLIHLADTTSTDTSTTTTSTTPQDDTYKQVFMTYQSQQADGNFYTVVYVPQDAVVNYPMTETPIPTELQGKVAKYNGVLEKWEDSNVDPNTSEIIALKNVNAELVKQLASATLAANNANQAATTANLAVAQLTKQLAADSASTTTTTTTAAK
;
A
#
# COMPACT_ATOMS: atom_id res chain seq x y z
N MET A 1 71.13 -15.90 15.71
CA MET A 1 69.96 -16.38 14.95
C MET A 1 68.75 -16.33 15.87
N LYS A 2 67.84 -15.39 15.65
CA LYS A 2 66.55 -15.31 16.33
C LYS A 2 65.50 -15.25 15.25
N GLY A 3 64.71 -16.31 15.13
CA GLY A 3 63.53 -16.35 14.28
C GLY A 3 62.46 -15.44 14.88
N LEU A 4 61.86 -14.62 14.03
CA LEU A 4 60.70 -13.81 14.36
C LEU A 4 59.50 -14.44 13.65
N ILE A 5 58.70 -15.19 14.40
CA ILE A 5 57.35 -15.60 14.01
C ILE A 5 56.49 -14.34 14.19
N HIS A 6 56.01 -13.76 13.10
CA HIS A 6 54.94 -12.76 13.16
C HIS A 6 53.60 -13.50 13.26
N LEU A 7 52.95 -13.33 14.41
CA LEU A 7 51.57 -13.74 14.62
C LEU A 7 50.64 -12.89 13.73
N ALA A 8 49.64 -13.56 13.17
CA ALA A 8 48.59 -12.99 12.36
C ALA A 8 47.82 -11.90 13.12
N ASP A 9 47.62 -10.75 12.48
CA ASP A 9 46.60 -9.79 12.87
C ASP A 9 45.40 -9.95 11.92
N THR A 10 44.27 -10.37 12.49
CA THR A 10 43.02 -10.61 11.81
C THR A 10 42.34 -9.28 11.54
N THR A 11 42.50 -8.73 10.34
CA THR A 11 41.63 -7.64 9.87
C THR A 11 40.38 -8.23 9.24
N SER A 12 39.31 -8.14 10.02
CA SER A 12 37.93 -8.43 9.67
C SER A 12 37.56 -7.73 8.35
N THR A 13 37.08 -8.52 7.39
CA THR A 13 36.36 -8.05 6.21
C THR A 13 35.10 -7.33 6.64
N ASP A 14 35.11 -5.99 6.60
CA ASP A 14 33.87 -5.22 6.67
C ASP A 14 33.31 -5.07 5.25
N THR A 15 32.12 -5.59 5.08
CA THR A 15 31.43 -5.70 3.81
C THR A 15 30.67 -4.39 3.63
N SER A 16 31.36 -3.35 3.17
CA SER A 16 30.71 -2.10 2.82
C SER A 16 29.91 -2.32 1.54
N THR A 17 28.63 -2.65 1.72
CA THR A 17 27.64 -2.79 0.67
C THR A 17 27.51 -1.43 -0.02
N THR A 18 28.15 -1.32 -1.18
CA THR A 18 27.95 -0.23 -2.11
C THR A 18 26.48 -0.24 -2.53
N THR A 19 25.65 0.61 -1.92
CA THR A 19 24.35 0.95 -2.48
C THR A 19 24.60 1.69 -3.77
N THR A 20 24.52 0.95 -4.86
CA THR A 20 24.54 1.46 -6.23
C THR A 20 23.36 2.41 -6.39
N SER A 21 23.65 3.71 -6.37
CA SER A 21 22.73 4.73 -6.86
C SER A 21 22.38 4.39 -8.30
N THR A 22 21.13 4.06 -8.58
CA THR A 22 20.63 3.73 -9.91
C THR A 22 20.40 4.99 -10.76
N THR A 23 21.34 5.93 -10.71
CA THR A 23 21.33 7.08 -11.63
C THR A 23 21.77 6.55 -13.00
N PRO A 24 20.98 6.71 -14.07
CA PRO A 24 21.50 6.56 -15.42
C PRO A 24 22.60 7.61 -15.59
N GLN A 25 23.85 7.17 -15.55
CA GLN A 25 25.02 8.02 -15.76
C GLN A 25 25.22 8.20 -17.27
N ASP A 26 24.27 8.85 -17.91
CA ASP A 26 24.50 9.49 -19.19
C ASP A 26 24.69 10.98 -18.89
N ASP A 27 25.87 11.53 -19.18
CA ASP A 27 26.24 12.96 -19.03
C ASP A 27 25.31 13.94 -19.81
N THR A 28 24.20 13.43 -20.33
CA THR A 28 23.14 14.16 -21.02
C THR A 28 22.22 14.86 -20.03
N TYR A 29 22.00 14.31 -18.83
CA TYR A 29 21.04 14.85 -17.86
C TYR A 29 21.62 15.01 -16.46
N LYS A 30 21.26 16.11 -15.80
CA LYS A 30 21.50 16.36 -14.37
C LYS A 30 20.22 16.27 -13.56
N GLN A 31 20.36 15.80 -12.32
CA GLN A 31 19.30 15.80 -11.33
C GLN A 31 19.11 17.22 -10.78
N VAL A 32 17.87 17.68 -10.71
CA VAL A 32 17.49 18.94 -10.05
C VAL A 32 16.25 18.72 -9.20
N PHE A 33 16.11 19.54 -8.17
CA PHE A 33 14.96 19.53 -7.28
C PHE A 33 14.03 20.66 -7.68
N MET A 34 12.85 20.32 -8.22
CA MET A 34 11.75 21.27 -8.37
C MET A 34 11.11 21.47 -7.00
N THR A 35 11.12 22.70 -6.49
CA THR A 35 10.69 23.01 -5.12
C THR A 35 9.28 23.63 -5.09
N TYR A 36 8.57 23.38 -4.00
CA TYR A 36 7.19 23.83 -3.79
C TYR A 36 7.06 24.55 -2.45
N GLN A 37 6.15 25.53 -2.39
CA GLN A 37 5.88 26.25 -1.15
C GLN A 37 4.92 25.49 -0.21
N SER A 38 4.11 24.59 -0.77
CA SER A 38 3.18 23.72 -0.07
C SER A 38 3.59 22.25 -0.21
N GLN A 39 3.28 21.44 0.79
CA GLN A 39 3.50 20.00 0.77
C GLN A 39 2.66 19.37 -0.36
N GLN A 40 3.29 18.53 -1.17
CA GLN A 40 2.64 17.80 -2.25
C GLN A 40 1.98 16.52 -1.71
N ALA A 41 1.21 15.83 -2.56
CA ALA A 41 0.48 14.62 -2.18
C ALA A 41 1.37 13.47 -1.69
N ASP A 42 2.63 13.45 -2.12
CA ASP A 42 3.66 12.49 -1.67
C ASP A 42 4.26 12.83 -0.29
N GLY A 43 3.90 13.99 0.28
CA GLY A 43 4.43 14.46 1.56
C GLY A 43 5.71 15.30 1.42
N ASN A 44 6.22 15.55 0.22
CA ASN A 44 7.43 16.34 0.02
C ASN A 44 7.13 17.80 -0.38
N PHE A 45 8.09 18.69 -0.16
CA PHE A 45 8.10 20.05 -0.72
C PHE A 45 8.93 20.14 -2.00
N TYR A 46 9.28 19.00 -2.60
CA TYR A 46 10.04 18.95 -3.83
C TYR A 46 9.71 17.70 -4.64
N THR A 47 10.05 17.73 -5.92
CA THR A 47 10.15 16.53 -6.74
C THR A 47 11.50 16.52 -7.46
N VAL A 48 11.99 15.33 -7.75
CA VAL A 48 13.23 15.14 -8.51
C VAL A 48 12.90 15.15 -9.98
N VAL A 49 13.54 16.03 -10.75
CA VAL A 49 13.45 16.05 -12.21
C VAL A 49 14.85 15.96 -12.83
N TYR A 50 14.93 15.39 -14.02
CA TYR A 50 16.17 15.30 -14.79
C TYR A 50 16.08 16.26 -15.97
N VAL A 51 17.03 17.19 -16.04
CA VAL A 51 17.10 18.21 -17.09
C VAL A 51 18.41 18.06 -17.86
N PRO A 52 18.51 18.54 -19.11
CA PRO A 52 19.77 18.52 -19.85
C PRO A 52 20.93 19.12 -19.04
N GLN A 53 22.13 18.56 -19.20
CA GLN A 53 23.31 18.96 -18.43
C GLN A 53 23.61 20.48 -18.54
N ASP A 54 23.34 21.06 -19.71
CA ASP A 54 23.53 22.47 -20.06
C ASP A 54 22.33 23.37 -19.70
N ALA A 55 21.23 22.81 -19.19
CA ALA A 55 20.07 23.59 -18.81
C ALA A 55 20.40 24.56 -17.67
N VAL A 56 20.04 25.83 -17.82
CA VAL A 56 20.14 26.81 -16.73
C VAL A 56 19.07 26.51 -15.69
N VAL A 57 19.49 26.29 -14.45
CA VAL A 57 18.59 26.01 -13.32
C VAL A 57 18.35 27.30 -12.55
N ASN A 58 17.08 27.69 -12.46
CA ASN A 58 16.63 28.86 -11.72
C ASN A 58 15.46 28.48 -10.80
N TYR A 59 15.27 29.23 -9.72
CA TYR A 59 14.12 29.09 -8.83
C TYR A 59 12.80 29.06 -9.65
N PRO A 60 11.90 28.11 -9.40
CA PRO A 60 11.80 27.23 -8.23
C PRO A 60 12.62 25.91 -8.29
N MET A 61 13.50 25.73 -9.26
CA MET A 61 14.42 24.57 -9.29
C MET A 61 15.75 24.89 -8.61
N THR A 62 16.39 23.86 -8.04
CA THR A 62 17.74 23.95 -7.48
C THR A 62 18.56 22.69 -7.76
N GLU A 63 19.86 22.86 -7.96
CA GLU A 63 20.85 21.77 -8.01
C GLU A 63 21.41 21.45 -6.63
N THR A 64 21.15 22.31 -5.63
CA THR A 64 21.67 22.14 -4.28
C THR A 64 21.15 20.83 -3.70
N PRO A 65 22.03 19.86 -3.36
CA PRO A 65 21.60 18.59 -2.80
C PRO A 65 21.00 18.79 -1.41
N ILE A 66 20.08 17.90 -1.04
CA ILE A 66 19.51 17.88 0.31
C ILE A 66 20.61 17.46 1.30
N PRO A 67 20.91 18.28 2.32
CA PRO A 67 21.93 17.97 3.31
C PRO A 67 21.63 16.70 4.11
N THR A 68 22.67 15.99 4.51
CA THR A 68 22.58 14.71 5.25
C THR A 68 21.82 14.85 6.58
N GLU A 69 21.92 16.00 7.26
CA GLU A 69 21.21 16.28 8.51
C GLU A 69 19.68 16.37 8.36
N LEU A 70 19.18 16.46 7.12
CA LEU A 70 17.75 16.41 6.80
C LEU A 70 17.29 15.02 6.35
N GLN A 71 18.17 14.01 6.32
CA GLN A 71 17.75 12.64 6.03
C GLN A 71 16.78 12.15 7.13
N GLY A 72 15.67 11.54 6.69
CA GLY A 72 14.59 11.12 7.59
C GLY A 72 13.67 12.26 8.06
N LYS A 73 13.88 13.49 7.58
CA LYS A 73 13.00 14.65 7.83
C LYS A 73 12.33 15.08 6.54
N VAL A 74 11.29 15.90 6.67
CA VAL A 74 10.64 16.53 5.51
C VAL A 74 11.37 17.84 5.18
N ALA A 75 12.30 17.76 4.22
CA ALA A 75 13.07 18.90 3.77
C ALA A 75 12.21 19.88 2.94
N LYS A 76 12.40 21.18 3.16
CA LYS A 76 11.84 22.27 2.36
C LYS A 76 12.96 23.19 1.90
N TYR A 77 12.90 23.66 0.66
CA TYR A 77 13.90 24.60 0.15
C TYR A 77 13.43 26.04 0.39
N ASN A 78 14.29 26.83 1.03
CA ASN A 78 14.08 28.27 1.23
C ASN A 78 14.73 29.03 0.07
N GLY A 79 13.92 29.44 -0.92
CA GLY A 79 14.41 30.15 -2.11
C GLY A 79 15.02 31.53 -1.84
N VAL A 80 14.83 32.11 -0.65
CA VAL A 80 15.44 33.39 -0.27
C VAL A 80 16.81 33.19 0.36
N LEU A 81 16.96 32.14 1.18
CA LEU A 81 18.22 31.79 1.84
C LEU A 81 19.06 30.78 1.04
N GLU A 82 18.54 30.34 -0.11
CA GLU A 82 19.11 29.35 -1.02
C GLU A 82 19.55 28.04 -0.34
N LYS A 83 18.83 27.64 0.72
CA LYS A 83 19.17 26.48 1.56
C LYS A 83 17.99 25.58 1.85
N TRP A 84 18.29 24.33 2.14
CA TRP A 84 17.32 23.39 2.69
C TRP A 84 17.11 23.61 4.19
N GLU A 85 15.88 23.45 4.64
CA GLU A 85 15.47 23.55 6.04
C GLU A 85 14.53 22.40 6.41
N ASP A 86 14.49 22.10 7.70
CA ASP A 86 13.50 21.20 8.28
C ASP A 86 12.14 21.89 8.27
N SER A 87 11.15 21.32 7.58
CA SER A 87 9.79 21.86 7.56
C SER A 87 9.05 21.68 8.89
N ASN A 88 9.61 20.88 9.82
CA ASN A 88 8.99 20.42 11.07
C ASN A 88 7.69 19.62 10.84
N VAL A 89 7.44 19.17 9.61
CA VAL A 89 6.36 18.22 9.31
C VAL A 89 6.82 16.82 9.71
N ASP A 90 5.97 16.10 10.43
CA ASP A 90 6.22 14.69 10.74
C ASP A 90 6.27 13.89 9.41
N PRO A 91 7.39 13.20 9.11
CA PRO A 91 7.57 12.47 7.86
C PRO A 91 6.54 11.38 7.63
N ASN A 92 5.88 10.89 8.68
CA ASN A 92 4.88 9.83 8.60
C ASN A 92 3.46 10.37 8.37
N THR A 93 3.26 11.70 8.33
CA THR A 93 1.92 12.31 8.21
C THR A 93 1.20 11.85 6.94
N SER A 94 1.89 11.84 5.80
CA SER A 94 1.30 11.42 4.51
C SER A 94 0.93 9.94 4.53
N GLU A 95 1.79 9.08 5.07
CA GLU A 95 1.53 7.65 5.23
C GLU A 95 0.34 7.39 6.17
N ILE A 96 0.26 8.08 7.30
CA ILE A 96 -0.87 7.98 8.24
C ILE A 96 -2.19 8.39 7.56
N ILE A 97 -2.19 9.45 6.74
CA ILE A 97 -3.38 9.87 6.00
C ILE A 97 -3.78 8.81 4.97
N ALA A 98 -2.80 8.26 4.22
CA ALA A 98 -3.05 7.20 3.26
C ALA A 98 -3.64 5.95 3.93
N LEU A 99 -3.07 5.52 5.06
CA LEU A 99 -3.56 4.38 5.85
C LEU A 99 -4.99 4.62 6.38
N LYS A 100 -5.30 5.83 6.84
CA LYS A 100 -6.66 6.20 7.27
C LYS A 100 -7.67 6.07 6.12
N ASN A 101 -7.31 6.51 4.92
CA ASN A 101 -8.17 6.42 3.74
C ASN A 101 -8.39 4.96 3.32
N VAL A 102 -7.34 4.15 3.30
CA VAL A 102 -7.44 2.71 3.02
C VAL A 102 -8.32 2.02 4.06
N ASN A 103 -8.16 2.32 5.35
CA ASN A 103 -8.97 1.75 6.40
C ASN A 103 -10.45 2.13 6.26
N ALA A 104 -10.76 3.39 5.92
CA ALA A 104 -12.13 3.84 5.68
C ALA A 104 -12.79 3.09 4.52
N GLU A 105 -12.04 2.82 3.45
CA GLU A 105 -12.54 2.04 2.31
C GLU A 105 -12.74 0.56 2.68
N LEU A 106 -11.81 -0.03 3.42
CA LEU A 106 -11.94 -1.40 3.91
C LEU A 106 -13.16 -1.58 4.81
N VAL A 107 -13.46 -0.61 5.68
CA VAL A 107 -14.66 -0.63 6.53
C VAL A 107 -15.94 -0.64 5.69
N LYS A 108 -16.01 0.13 4.60
CA LYS A 108 -17.17 0.13 3.70
C LYS A 108 -17.33 -1.20 2.97
N GLN A 109 -16.23 -1.78 2.51
CA GLN A 109 -16.24 -3.09 1.84
C GLN A 109 -16.68 -4.19 2.81
N LEU A 110 -16.19 -4.16 4.05
CA LEU A 110 -16.58 -5.11 5.09
C LEU A 110 -18.08 -5.01 5.43
N ALA A 111 -18.62 -3.79 5.55
CA ALA A 111 -20.05 -3.58 5.77
C ALA A 111 -20.89 -4.14 4.61
N SER A 112 -20.47 -3.89 3.37
CA SER A 112 -21.14 -4.38 2.17
C SER A 112 -21.10 -5.91 2.07
N ALA A 113 -19.95 -6.52 2.35
CA ALA A 113 -19.79 -7.97 2.37
C ALA A 113 -20.63 -8.63 3.46
N THR A 114 -20.70 -8.02 4.65
CA THR A 114 -21.54 -8.49 5.76
C THR A 114 -23.02 -8.46 5.40
N LEU A 115 -23.47 -7.38 4.77
CA LEU A 115 -24.86 -7.28 4.29
C LEU A 115 -25.16 -8.35 3.23
N ALA A 116 -24.27 -8.55 2.27
CA ALA A 116 -24.43 -9.58 1.24
C ALA A 116 -24.50 -10.99 1.85
N ALA A 117 -23.63 -11.30 2.82
CA ALA A 117 -23.65 -12.59 3.52
C ALA A 117 -24.96 -12.80 4.30
N ASN A 118 -25.47 -11.76 4.98
CA ASN A 118 -26.74 -11.84 5.70
C ASN A 118 -27.92 -12.06 4.75
N ASN A 119 -27.92 -11.41 3.58
CA ASN A 119 -28.96 -11.61 2.57
C ASN A 119 -28.91 -13.02 1.98
N ALA A 120 -27.71 -13.54 1.70
CA ALA A 120 -27.52 -14.91 1.23
C ALA A 120 -28.00 -15.95 2.26
N ASN A 121 -27.69 -15.75 3.54
CA ASN A 121 -28.15 -16.65 4.62
C ASN A 121 -29.67 -16.63 4.79
N GLN A 122 -30.31 -15.47 4.67
CA GLN A 122 -31.77 -15.37 4.69
C GLN A 122 -32.40 -16.10 3.50
N ALA A 123 -31.88 -15.87 2.29
CA ALA A 123 -32.35 -16.56 1.09
C ALA A 123 -32.21 -18.08 1.18
N ALA A 124 -31.08 -18.57 1.70
CA ALA A 124 -30.85 -19.99 1.92
C ALA A 124 -31.84 -20.58 2.95
N THR A 125 -32.13 -19.84 4.02
CA THR A 125 -33.13 -20.26 5.02
C THR A 125 -34.52 -20.37 4.41
N THR A 126 -34.93 -19.38 3.62
CA THR A 126 -36.22 -19.39 2.91
C THR A 126 -36.31 -20.56 1.93
N ALA A 127 -35.25 -20.80 1.14
CA ALA A 127 -35.20 -21.93 0.22
C ALA A 127 -35.30 -23.28 0.95
N ASN A 128 -34.58 -23.44 2.07
CA ASN A 128 -34.63 -24.66 2.87
C ASN A 128 -36.02 -24.92 3.46
N LEU A 129 -36.73 -23.87 3.92
CA LEU A 129 -38.11 -24.00 4.41
C LEU A 129 -39.07 -24.40 3.29
N ALA A 130 -38.93 -23.81 2.09
CA ALA A 130 -39.75 -24.17 0.93
C ALA A 130 -39.54 -25.63 0.49
N VAL A 131 -38.29 -26.09 0.45
CA VAL A 131 -37.96 -27.49 0.14
C VAL A 131 -38.56 -28.44 1.18
N ALA A 132 -38.50 -28.09 2.47
CA ALA A 132 -39.10 -28.90 3.53
C ALA A 132 -40.64 -28.99 3.40
N GLN A 133 -41.31 -27.90 3.00
CA GLN A 133 -42.75 -27.89 2.75
C GLN A 133 -43.14 -28.74 1.55
N LEU A 134 -42.43 -28.60 0.43
CA LEU A 134 -42.66 -29.42 -0.78
C LEU A 134 -42.45 -30.91 -0.49
N THR A 135 -41.41 -31.26 0.26
CA THR A 135 -41.15 -32.65 0.69
C THR A 135 -42.31 -33.21 1.50
N LYS A 136 -42.88 -32.44 2.43
CA LYS A 136 -44.06 -32.85 3.21
C LYS A 136 -45.29 -33.04 2.34
N GLN A 137 -45.52 -32.13 1.39
CA GLN A 137 -46.68 -32.20 0.50
C GLN A 137 -46.61 -33.42 -0.42
N LEU A 138 -45.44 -33.71 -0.99
CA LEU A 138 -45.22 -34.89 -1.82
C LEU A 138 -45.47 -36.20 -1.06
N ALA A 139 -45.05 -36.26 0.21
CA ALA A 139 -45.32 -37.41 1.07
C ALA A 139 -46.83 -37.58 1.38
N ALA A 140 -47.55 -36.48 1.60
CA ALA A 140 -48.99 -36.49 1.83
C ALA A 140 -49.79 -36.92 0.58
N ASP A 141 -49.43 -36.41 -0.59
CA ASP A 141 -50.06 -36.78 -1.86
C ASP A 141 -49.87 -38.27 -2.16
N SER A 142 -48.65 -38.79 -1.93
CA SER A 142 -48.34 -40.22 -2.11
C SER A 142 -49.17 -41.12 -1.20
N ALA A 143 -49.43 -40.69 0.05
CA ALA A 143 -50.25 -41.42 1.01
C ALA A 143 -51.76 -41.38 0.65
N SER A 144 -52.25 -40.27 0.08
CA SER A 144 -53.67 -40.10 -0.26
C SER A 144 -54.14 -41.05 -1.38
N THR A 145 -53.27 -41.33 -2.37
CA THR A 145 -53.54 -42.29 -3.47
C THR A 145 -53.72 -43.74 -3.03
N THR A 146 -53.30 -44.12 -1.82
CA THR A 146 -53.39 -45.51 -1.34
C THR A 146 -54.74 -45.83 -0.69
N THR A 147 -55.49 -44.81 -0.24
CA THR A 147 -56.72 -45.01 0.55
C THR A 147 -57.99 -45.12 -0.33
N THR A 148 -57.93 -44.77 -1.62
CA THR A 148 -59.12 -44.73 -2.50
C THR A 148 -59.40 -46.04 -3.25
N THR A 149 -58.53 -47.05 -3.18
CA THR A 149 -58.62 -48.26 -4.03
C THR A 149 -59.11 -49.54 -3.32
N THR A 150 -59.69 -49.44 -2.12
CA THR A 150 -60.04 -50.64 -1.33
C THR A 150 -61.50 -50.69 -0.85
N THR A 151 -62.48 -50.24 -1.63
CA THR A 151 -63.89 -50.60 -1.38
C THR A 151 -64.72 -50.62 -2.67
N ALA A 152 -64.66 -51.70 -3.45
CA ALA A 152 -65.77 -52.16 -4.31
C ALA A 152 -65.43 -53.51 -4.97
N ALA A 153 -65.69 -54.62 -4.27
CA ALA A 153 -66.02 -55.87 -4.94
C ALA A 153 -67.05 -56.58 -4.05
N LYS A 154 -68.27 -56.68 -4.58
CA LYS A 154 -69.43 -57.36 -4.00
C LYS A 154 -69.59 -58.71 -4.70
#